data_AF-A0A3D4JS16-F1
#
_entry.id   AF-A0A3D4JS16-F1
#
_cell.length_a   1.000
_cell.length_b   1.000
_cell.length_c   1.000
_cell.angle_alpha   90.00
_cell.angle_beta   90.00
_cell.angle_gamma   90.00
#
_symmetry.space_group_name_H-M   'P 1'
#
loop_
_entity.id
_entity.type
_entity.pdbx_description
1 polymer ?
#
loop_
_entity_poly.entity_id
_entity_poly.type
_entity_poly.pdbx_seq_one_letter_code
_entity_poly.pdbx_strand_id
1 'polypeptide(L)'
;MWTFYLSLTFLLLILTILPKIQHSHWVFRVPEFGKIQITFFTVVTFILGFFVSHSEYLWYFQGLLILMFIHHSIILIKYTPLYPVKKFSQKYKSSDKVHFISVNVYQFNTEYDRFIELIEKCKPDMFLTMESNGDWEKALRKLEKEYPFQHKVTLENTYGIHFYSKLKIESSQTHYFVADDIPSIEAHLKTEDGFSFVFFGVHPPPPSPTEEETSKERDGDLLSAAKRITE
;
A
#
# COMPACT_ATOMS: atom_id res chain seq x y z
N MET A 1 -37.74 4.23 10.93
CA MET A 1 -36.95 5.07 10.00
C MET A 1 -35.97 5.98 10.73
N TRP A 2 -36.42 6.80 11.69
CA TRP A 2 -35.55 7.70 12.46
C TRP A 2 -34.45 6.97 13.26
N THR A 3 -34.80 5.92 14.00
CA THR A 3 -33.84 5.11 14.78
C THR A 3 -32.74 4.52 13.90
N PHE A 4 -33.10 3.95 12.75
CA PHE A 4 -32.17 3.40 11.78
C PHE A 4 -31.19 4.45 11.24
N TYR A 5 -31.70 5.63 10.86
CA TYR A 5 -30.87 6.75 10.41
C TYR A 5 -29.85 7.20 11.47
N LEU A 6 -30.30 7.29 12.73
CA LEU A 6 -29.40 7.60 13.85
C LEU A 6 -28.34 6.52 14.05
N SER A 7 -28.73 5.25 14.11
CA SER A 7 -27.79 4.12 14.25
C SER A 7 -26.73 4.14 13.16
N LEU A 8 -27.12 4.39 11.91
CA LEU A 8 -26.19 4.47 10.79
C LEU A 8 -25.25 5.68 10.92
N THR A 9 -25.78 6.85 11.28
CA THR A 9 -24.97 8.06 11.50
C THR A 9 -23.93 7.87 12.61
N PHE A 10 -24.34 7.28 13.74
CA PHE A 10 -23.43 6.99 14.85
C PHE A 10 -22.40 5.93 14.50
N LEU A 11 -22.78 4.87 13.78
CA LEU A 11 -21.84 3.86 13.30
C LEU A 11 -20.76 4.50 12.40
N LEU A 12 -21.17 5.32 11.44
CA LEU A 12 -20.23 6.01 10.55
C LEU A 12 -19.33 6.97 11.34
N LEU A 13 -19.88 7.68 12.33
CA LEU A 13 -19.09 8.56 13.20
C LEU A 13 -18.02 7.77 13.97
N ILE A 14 -18.40 6.63 14.55
CA ILE A 14 -17.46 5.73 15.24
C ILE A 14 -16.37 5.29 14.27
N LEU A 15 -16.72 4.78 13.09
CA LEU A 15 -15.74 4.34 12.08
C LEU A 15 -14.82 5.46 11.61
N THR A 16 -15.27 6.72 11.59
CA THR A 16 -14.44 7.89 11.27
C THR A 16 -13.50 8.29 12.40
N ILE A 17 -13.92 8.16 13.66
CA ILE A 17 -13.13 8.60 14.83
C ILE A 17 -12.17 7.50 15.30
N LEU A 18 -12.55 6.23 15.18
CA LEU A 18 -11.83 5.10 15.74
C LEU A 18 -10.34 5.07 15.33
N PRO A 19 -9.96 5.33 14.06
CA PRO A 19 -8.54 5.38 13.68
C PRO A 19 -7.74 6.57 14.19
N LYS A 20 -8.40 7.60 14.72
CA LYS A 20 -7.72 8.76 15.32
C LYS A 20 -7.16 8.43 16.70
N ILE A 21 -7.62 7.35 17.31
CA ILE A 21 -7.09 6.84 18.57
C ILE A 21 -5.78 6.12 18.24
N GLN A 22 -4.67 6.56 18.86
CA GLN A 22 -3.33 6.01 18.65
C GLN A 22 -3.17 4.65 19.34
N HIS A 23 -3.97 3.67 18.93
CA HIS A 23 -3.91 2.30 19.42
C HIS A 23 -3.54 1.38 18.26
N SER A 24 -2.60 0.44 18.49
CA SER A 24 -2.06 -0.41 17.43
C SER A 24 -2.98 -1.56 17.05
N HIS A 25 -3.88 -1.98 17.94
CA HIS A 25 -4.81 -3.09 17.67
C HIS A 25 -5.66 -2.86 16.41
N TRP A 26 -5.82 -3.90 15.59
CA TRP A 26 -6.40 -3.85 14.25
C TRP A 26 -7.78 -3.20 14.21
N VAL A 27 -8.63 -3.36 15.24
CA VAL A 27 -9.97 -2.73 15.32
C VAL A 27 -9.91 -1.22 15.13
N PHE A 28 -8.86 -0.56 15.64
CA PHE A 28 -8.68 0.88 15.47
C PHE A 28 -8.14 1.23 14.08
N ARG A 29 -7.44 0.32 13.42
CA ARG A 29 -6.78 0.55 12.12
C ARG A 29 -7.65 0.16 10.93
N VAL A 30 -8.51 -0.86 11.06
CA VAL A 30 -9.31 -1.39 9.95
C VAL A 30 -10.18 -0.35 9.24
N PRO A 31 -10.80 0.65 9.92
CA PRO A 31 -11.60 1.65 9.21
C PRO A 31 -10.76 2.56 8.29
N GLU A 32 -9.43 2.60 8.46
CA GLU A 32 -8.55 3.35 7.56
C GLU A 32 -8.55 2.81 6.12
N PHE A 33 -8.71 1.49 5.96
CA PHE A 33 -8.80 0.84 4.66
C PHE A 33 -10.17 1.04 4.00
N GLY A 34 -11.22 1.24 4.80
CA GLY A 34 -12.61 1.40 4.36
C GLY A 34 -13.05 2.84 4.07
N LYS A 35 -12.14 3.82 3.98
CA LYS A 35 -12.49 5.26 3.89
C LYS A 35 -13.40 5.61 2.71
N ILE A 36 -13.22 4.96 1.55
CA ILE A 36 -14.07 5.20 0.38
C ILE A 36 -15.50 4.71 0.64
N GLN A 37 -15.63 3.50 1.19
CA GLN A 37 -16.91 2.88 1.54
C GLN A 37 -17.62 3.70 2.61
N ILE A 38 -16.92 4.12 3.67
CA ILE A 38 -17.48 4.97 4.72
C ILE A 38 -17.97 6.30 4.12
N THR A 39 -17.19 6.92 3.23
CA THR A 39 -17.60 8.18 2.56
C THR A 39 -18.85 7.99 1.70
N PHE A 40 -18.91 6.90 0.94
CA PHE A 40 -20.09 6.54 0.16
C PHE A 40 -21.33 6.38 1.06
N PHE A 41 -21.21 5.62 2.16
CA PHE A 41 -22.31 5.44 3.10
C PHE A 41 -22.69 6.73 3.83
N THR A 42 -21.73 7.64 4.10
CA THR A 42 -22.04 8.99 4.62
C THR A 42 -22.94 9.77 3.66
N VAL A 43 -22.63 9.76 2.35
CA VAL A 43 -23.44 10.45 1.34
C VAL A 43 -24.83 9.80 1.21
N VAL A 44 -24.89 8.46 1.17
CA VAL A 44 -26.18 7.75 1.13
C VAL A 44 -27.02 8.07 2.38
N THR A 45 -26.41 8.07 3.56
CA THR A 45 -27.10 8.40 4.83
C THR A 45 -27.61 9.84 4.82
N PHE A 46 -26.81 10.79 4.33
CA PHE A 46 -27.21 12.18 4.16
C PHE A 46 -28.46 12.32 3.29
N ILE A 47 -28.48 11.65 2.13
CA ILE A 47 -29.62 11.62 1.21
C ILE A 47 -30.85 10.98 1.89
N LEU A 48 -30.66 9.85 2.59
CA LEU A 48 -31.75 9.17 3.32
C LEU A 48 -32.41 10.08 4.35
N GLY A 49 -31.66 10.98 5.00
CA GLY A 49 -32.21 11.89 6.00
C GLY A 49 -33.34 12.80 5.49
N PHE A 50 -33.42 13.08 4.18
CA PHE A 50 -34.54 13.85 3.59
C PHE A 50 -35.84 13.05 3.45
N PHE A 51 -35.78 11.72 3.54
CA PHE A 51 -36.94 10.82 3.43
C PHE A 51 -37.43 10.30 4.79
N VAL A 52 -36.74 10.67 5.88
CA VAL A 52 -37.11 10.27 7.23
C VAL A 52 -38.09 11.29 7.83
N SER A 53 -38.98 10.83 8.71
CA SER A 53 -39.91 11.68 9.47
C SER A 53 -39.16 12.85 10.12
N HIS A 54 -39.66 14.07 9.93
CA HIS A 54 -39.01 15.29 10.38
C HIS A 54 -38.96 15.32 11.92
N SER A 55 -37.75 15.19 12.45
CA SER A 55 -37.42 15.45 13.85
C SER A 55 -36.77 16.83 13.94
N GLU A 56 -37.01 17.54 15.04
CA GLU A 56 -36.34 18.83 15.32
C GLU A 56 -34.81 18.71 15.30
N TYR A 57 -34.29 17.50 15.54
CA TYR A 57 -32.85 17.25 15.57
C TYR A 57 -32.22 16.88 14.21
N LEU A 58 -33.01 16.71 13.14
CA LEU A 58 -32.53 16.24 11.83
C LEU A 58 -31.34 17.06 11.33
N TRP A 59 -31.42 18.39 11.44
CA TRP A 59 -30.40 19.30 10.92
C TRP A 59 -29.06 19.19 11.65
N TYR A 60 -29.03 18.84 12.94
CA TYR A 60 -27.76 18.58 13.65
C TYR A 60 -27.04 17.37 13.06
N PHE A 61 -27.75 16.28 12.78
CA PHE A 61 -27.17 15.08 12.18
C PHE A 61 -26.78 15.30 10.72
N GLN A 62 -27.56 16.07 9.95
CA GLN A 62 -27.17 16.45 8.59
C GLN A 62 -25.88 17.30 8.58
N GLY A 63 -25.75 18.26 9.51
CA GLY A 63 -24.52 19.04 9.69
C GLY A 63 -23.32 18.16 10.04
N LEU A 64 -23.51 17.16 10.90
CA LEU A 64 -22.48 16.19 11.25
C LEU A 64 -22.03 15.36 10.04
N LEU A 65 -22.98 14.84 9.24
CA LEU A 65 -22.68 14.07 8.03
C LEU A 65 -21.92 14.91 6.99
N ILE A 66 -22.29 16.19 6.83
CA ILE A 66 -21.55 17.14 5.98
C ILE A 66 -20.12 17.32 6.50
N LEU A 67 -19.93 17.52 7.80
CA LEU A 67 -18.60 17.67 8.39
C LEU A 67 -17.73 16.43 8.14
N MET A 68 -18.30 15.23 8.33
CA MET A 68 -17.62 13.97 8.04
C MET A 68 -17.27 13.84 6.55
N PHE A 69 -18.20 14.20 5.66
CA PHE A 69 -17.96 14.18 4.22
C PHE A 69 -16.83 15.15 3.80
N ILE A 70 -16.82 16.37 4.33
CA ILE A 70 -15.74 17.34 4.09
C ILE A 70 -14.42 16.78 4.60
N HIS A 71 -14.40 16.23 5.81
CA HIS A 71 -13.21 15.62 6.40
C HIS A 71 -12.63 14.51 5.52
N HIS A 72 -13.47 13.56 5.08
CA HIS A 72 -13.02 12.49 4.19
C HIS A 72 -12.60 13.02 2.82
N SER A 73 -13.30 14.01 2.27
CA SER A 73 -12.97 14.62 0.98
C SER A 73 -11.60 15.28 0.99
N ILE A 74 -11.21 15.98 2.07
CA ILE A 74 -9.87 16.56 2.23
C ILE A 74 -8.78 15.48 2.18
N ILE A 75 -9.06 14.29 2.69
CA ILE A 75 -8.12 13.16 2.67
C ILE A 75 -8.11 12.51 1.28
N LEU A 76 -9.28 12.20 0.74
CA LEU A 76 -9.46 11.41 -0.47
C LEU A 76 -9.13 12.19 -1.75
N ILE A 77 -9.30 13.52 -1.77
CA ILE A 77 -9.02 14.34 -2.95
C ILE A 77 -7.61 14.10 -3.50
N LYS A 78 -6.63 13.86 -2.62
CA LYS A 78 -5.23 13.57 -2.95
C LYS A 78 -5.03 12.34 -3.85
N TYR A 79 -6.01 11.43 -3.87
CA TYR A 79 -6.02 10.21 -4.66
C TYR A 79 -6.93 10.31 -5.89
N THR A 80 -7.41 11.51 -6.23
CA THR A 80 -8.27 11.76 -7.38
C THR A 80 -7.54 12.59 -8.44
N PRO A 81 -7.97 12.55 -9.72
CA PRO A 81 -7.42 13.40 -10.77
C PRO A 81 -7.52 14.91 -10.50
N LEU A 82 -8.35 15.32 -9.54
CA LEU A 82 -8.54 16.73 -9.18
C LEU A 82 -7.37 17.30 -8.38
N TYR A 83 -6.58 16.45 -7.71
CA TYR A 83 -5.46 16.92 -6.91
C TYR A 83 -4.21 17.10 -7.77
N PRO A 84 -3.61 18.30 -7.80
CA PRO A 84 -2.49 18.58 -8.67
C PRO A 84 -1.26 17.77 -8.22
N VAL A 85 -0.74 16.95 -9.12
CA VAL A 85 0.56 16.29 -8.93
C VAL A 85 1.65 17.35 -9.04
N LYS A 86 2.43 17.53 -7.95
CA LYS A 86 3.58 18.44 -7.96
C LYS A 86 4.60 17.95 -9.01
N LYS A 87 4.79 18.73 -10.07
CA LYS A 87 5.88 18.51 -11.02
C LYS A 87 7.15 19.10 -10.44
N PHE A 88 8.12 18.25 -10.13
CA PHE A 88 9.46 18.70 -9.80
C PHE A 88 10.21 19.01 -11.10
N SER A 89 10.68 20.24 -11.26
CA SER A 89 11.64 20.55 -12.31
C SER A 89 13.00 19.98 -11.91
N GLN A 90 13.69 19.33 -12.84
CA GLN A 90 15.08 18.92 -12.65
C GLN A 90 15.92 20.19 -12.44
N LYS A 91 16.31 20.46 -11.18
CA LYS A 91 17.13 21.63 -10.82
C LYS A 91 18.63 21.34 -10.90
N TYR A 92 19.01 20.06 -10.93
CA TYR A 92 20.39 19.58 -10.93
C TYR A 92 20.58 18.51 -12.01
N LYS A 93 21.84 18.17 -12.32
CA LYS A 93 22.16 16.99 -13.13
C LYS A 93 21.54 15.77 -12.46
N SER A 94 20.51 15.21 -13.07
CA SER A 94 19.79 14.02 -12.60
C SER A 94 20.12 12.84 -13.50
N SER A 95 19.96 11.63 -12.97
CA SER A 95 20.03 10.43 -13.78
C SER A 95 18.91 10.39 -14.82
N ASP A 96 19.10 9.55 -15.85
CA ASP A 96 18.04 9.12 -16.73
C ASP A 96 16.86 8.48 -15.98
N LYS A 97 15.70 8.44 -16.63
CA LYS A 97 14.49 7.87 -16.03
C LYS A 97 14.66 6.36 -15.88
N VAL A 98 14.38 5.88 -14.69
CA VAL A 98 14.32 4.45 -14.40
C VAL A 98 12.88 4.03 -14.20
N HIS A 99 12.46 3.00 -14.91
CA HIS A 99 11.13 2.41 -14.88
C HIS A 99 11.14 1.16 -13.99
N PHE A 100 10.21 1.09 -13.04
CA PHE A 100 10.08 -0.08 -12.17
C PHE A 100 8.63 -0.56 -12.09
N ILE A 101 8.47 -1.84 -11.78
CA ILE A 101 7.18 -2.45 -11.45
C ILE A 101 7.29 -3.11 -10.08
N SER A 102 6.34 -2.85 -9.18
CA SER A 102 6.23 -3.56 -7.90
C SER A 102 4.83 -4.13 -7.79
N VAL A 103 4.73 -5.45 -7.58
CA VAL A 103 3.46 -6.18 -7.60
C VAL A 103 3.43 -7.20 -6.47
N ASN A 104 2.37 -7.13 -5.66
CA ASN A 104 1.96 -8.28 -4.86
C ASN A 104 1.31 -9.28 -5.81
N VAL A 105 1.96 -10.42 -6.02
CA VAL A 105 1.53 -11.40 -7.03
C VAL A 105 0.42 -12.33 -6.53
N TYR A 106 0.10 -12.24 -5.24
CA TYR A 106 -0.75 -13.16 -4.48
C TYR A 106 -0.23 -14.60 -4.57
N GLN A 107 0.32 -15.14 -3.47
CA GLN A 107 1.07 -16.41 -3.51
C GLN A 107 0.31 -17.56 -4.20
N PHE A 108 -1.00 -17.64 -3.96
CA PHE A 108 -1.86 -18.71 -4.48
C PHE A 108 -2.35 -18.50 -5.92
N ASN A 109 -2.06 -17.35 -6.53
CA ASN A 109 -2.38 -17.08 -7.92
C ASN A 109 -1.49 -17.93 -8.84
N THR A 110 -2.11 -18.60 -9.81
CA THR A 110 -1.43 -19.47 -10.79
C THR A 110 -1.35 -18.83 -12.19
N GLU A 111 -1.85 -17.61 -12.38
CA GLU A 111 -1.83 -16.91 -13.66
C GLU A 111 -0.48 -16.25 -13.96
N TYR A 112 0.61 -17.02 -13.86
CA TYR A 112 1.98 -16.55 -14.01
C TYR A 112 2.23 -15.86 -15.35
N ASP A 113 1.70 -16.43 -16.44
CA ASP A 113 1.93 -15.91 -17.79
C ASP A 113 1.37 -14.50 -17.98
N ARG A 114 0.26 -14.14 -17.33
CA ARG A 114 -0.26 -12.76 -17.39
C ARG A 114 0.69 -11.75 -16.77
N PHE A 115 1.36 -12.11 -15.68
CA PHE A 115 2.36 -11.24 -15.08
C PHE A 115 3.61 -11.16 -15.95
N ILE A 116 4.05 -12.29 -16.54
CA ILE A 116 5.17 -12.27 -17.48
C ILE A 116 4.86 -11.40 -18.71
N GLU A 117 3.67 -11.53 -19.31
CA GLU A 117 3.23 -10.69 -20.42
C GLU A 117 3.24 -9.20 -20.06
N LEU A 118 2.88 -8.85 -18.81
CA LEU A 118 2.96 -7.48 -18.32
C LEU A 118 4.42 -6.99 -18.30
N ILE A 119 5.35 -7.79 -17.78
CA ILE A 119 6.77 -7.45 -17.74
C ILE A 119 7.33 -7.30 -19.17
N GLU A 120 7.03 -8.23 -20.07
CA GLU A 120 7.48 -8.18 -21.47
C GLU A 120 6.89 -6.99 -22.24
N LYS A 121 5.65 -6.60 -21.94
CA LYS A 121 4.98 -5.44 -22.53
C LYS A 121 5.55 -4.13 -22.02
N CYS A 122 5.73 -3.99 -20.71
CA CYS A 122 6.17 -2.75 -20.08
C CYS A 122 7.69 -2.57 -20.10
N LYS A 123 8.44 -3.67 -20.19
CA LYS A 123 9.91 -3.73 -20.20
C LYS A 123 10.58 -2.85 -19.12
N PRO A 124 10.17 -2.94 -17.84
CA PRO A 124 10.78 -2.12 -16.79
C PRO A 124 12.28 -2.40 -16.66
N ASP A 125 13.03 -1.47 -16.08
CA ASP A 125 14.45 -1.63 -15.76
C ASP A 125 14.66 -2.56 -14.57
N MET A 126 13.69 -2.61 -13.66
CA MET A 126 13.67 -3.54 -12.52
C MET A 126 12.23 -3.86 -12.12
N PHE A 127 12.02 -4.99 -11.44
CA PHE A 127 10.75 -5.28 -10.82
C PHE A 127 10.89 -6.04 -9.50
N LEU A 128 9.88 -5.90 -8.65
CA LEU A 128 9.75 -6.55 -7.36
C LEU A 128 8.44 -7.34 -7.33
N THR A 129 8.50 -8.61 -6.94
CA THR A 129 7.31 -9.39 -6.59
C THR A 129 7.25 -9.58 -5.08
N MET A 130 6.06 -9.40 -4.51
CA MET A 130 5.73 -9.67 -3.10
C MET A 130 4.75 -10.84 -3.04
N GLU A 131 4.80 -11.63 -1.96
CA GLU A 131 4.10 -12.91 -1.82
C GLU A 131 4.54 -13.97 -2.85
N SER A 132 5.80 -13.93 -3.29
CA SER A 132 6.32 -14.85 -4.30
C SER A 132 7.04 -16.05 -3.67
N ASN A 133 6.51 -17.24 -3.96
CA ASN A 133 7.02 -18.51 -3.44
C ASN A 133 7.83 -19.31 -4.50
N GLY A 134 8.10 -20.60 -4.24
CA GLY A 134 8.88 -21.44 -5.15
C GLY A 134 8.26 -21.62 -6.55
N ASP A 135 6.94 -21.67 -6.65
CA ASP A 135 6.24 -21.79 -7.93
C ASP A 135 6.38 -20.51 -8.76
N TRP A 136 6.22 -19.34 -8.12
CA TRP A 136 6.50 -18.05 -8.74
C TRP A 136 7.95 -17.95 -9.20
N GLU A 137 8.93 -18.30 -8.35
CA GLU A 137 10.34 -18.26 -8.74
C GLU A 137 10.59 -19.11 -9.99
N LYS A 138 10.05 -20.34 -10.02
CA LYS A 138 10.19 -21.26 -11.16
C LYS A 138 9.58 -20.69 -12.43
N ALA A 139 8.38 -20.10 -12.34
CA ALA A 139 7.69 -19.52 -13.49
C ALA A 139 8.44 -18.31 -14.05
N LEU A 140 9.04 -17.48 -13.18
CA LEU A 140 9.75 -16.25 -13.57
C LEU A 140 11.16 -16.49 -14.14
N ARG A 141 11.68 -17.73 -14.09
CA ARG A 141 13.01 -18.07 -14.65
C ARG A 141 13.21 -17.65 -16.10
N LYS A 142 12.14 -17.61 -16.92
CA LYS A 142 12.25 -17.15 -18.32
C LYS A 142 12.65 -15.68 -18.45
N LEU A 143 12.36 -14.85 -17.45
CA LEU A 143 12.73 -13.43 -17.43
C LEU A 143 14.18 -13.20 -16.99
N GLU A 144 14.82 -14.18 -16.33
CA GLU A 144 16.16 -14.03 -15.74
C GLU A 144 17.26 -13.76 -16.78
N LYS A 145 17.04 -14.15 -18.04
CA LYS A 145 17.95 -13.80 -19.14
C LYS A 145 17.94 -12.30 -19.43
N GLU A 146 16.77 -11.66 -19.36
CA GLU A 146 16.62 -10.22 -19.58
C GLU A 146 16.91 -9.42 -18.30
N TYR A 147 16.69 -10.02 -17.13
CA TYR A 147 16.93 -9.46 -15.80
C TYR A 147 18.03 -10.25 -15.07
N PRO A 148 19.31 -10.06 -15.45
CA PRO A 148 20.42 -10.89 -14.98
C PRO A 148 20.79 -10.62 -13.51
N PHE A 149 20.42 -9.48 -12.94
CA PHE A 149 20.70 -9.15 -11.54
C PHE A 149 19.48 -9.42 -10.69
N GLN A 150 19.64 -10.23 -9.64
CA GLN A 150 18.53 -10.75 -8.86
C GLN A 150 18.87 -10.81 -7.37
N HIS A 151 17.87 -10.63 -6.53
CA HIS A 151 17.93 -10.92 -5.10
C HIS A 151 16.60 -11.52 -4.68
N LYS A 152 16.59 -12.82 -4.33
CA LYS A 152 15.37 -13.59 -4.14
C LYS A 152 15.32 -14.18 -2.73
N VAL A 153 14.24 -13.89 -2.01
CA VAL A 153 13.91 -14.51 -0.73
C VAL A 153 12.61 -15.26 -0.91
N THR A 154 12.72 -16.54 -1.22
CA THR A 154 11.58 -17.41 -1.56
C THR A 154 11.01 -18.02 -0.29
N LEU A 155 9.76 -17.71 0.03
CA LEU A 155 9.06 -18.21 1.22
C LEU A 155 7.67 -18.71 0.85
N GLU A 156 7.17 -19.68 1.63
CA GLU A 156 5.83 -20.28 1.46
C GLU A 156 4.79 -19.69 2.43
N ASN A 157 5.12 -18.60 3.12
CA ASN A 157 4.33 -17.97 4.18
C ASN A 157 3.67 -16.65 3.77
N THR A 158 3.51 -16.37 2.48
CA THR A 158 3.01 -15.10 1.89
C THR A 158 3.93 -13.88 2.08
N TYR A 159 5.12 -14.02 2.66
CA TYR A 159 6.09 -12.93 2.77
C TYR A 159 7.31 -13.08 1.85
N GLY A 160 7.29 -14.06 0.95
CA GLY A 160 8.34 -14.22 -0.06
C GLY A 160 8.44 -12.97 -0.96
N ILE A 161 9.67 -12.57 -1.29
CA ILE A 161 9.97 -11.35 -2.05
C ILE A 161 11.10 -11.61 -3.06
N HIS A 162 10.88 -11.29 -4.32
CA HIS A 162 11.89 -11.43 -5.38
C HIS A 162 12.13 -10.10 -6.08
N PHE A 163 13.40 -9.70 -6.15
CA PHE A 163 13.85 -8.52 -6.88
C PHE A 163 14.63 -8.94 -8.12
N TYR A 164 14.29 -8.34 -9.26
CA TYR A 164 14.90 -8.59 -10.57
C TYR A 164 15.27 -7.25 -11.23
N SER A 165 16.44 -7.18 -11.85
CA SER A 165 16.98 -5.92 -12.39
C SER A 165 17.82 -6.14 -13.65
N LYS A 166 17.69 -5.22 -14.61
CA LYS A 166 18.61 -5.00 -15.73
C LYS A 166 19.83 -4.21 -15.30
N LEU A 167 19.62 -3.27 -14.36
CA LEU A 167 20.67 -2.45 -13.78
C LEU A 167 21.55 -3.28 -12.87
N LYS A 168 22.86 -2.99 -12.88
CA LYS A 168 23.83 -3.67 -12.04
C LYS A 168 23.52 -3.44 -10.56
N ILE A 169 23.35 -4.54 -9.83
CA ILE A 169 23.31 -4.55 -8.37
C ILE A 169 24.77 -4.60 -7.88
N GLU A 170 25.24 -3.54 -7.23
CA GLU A 170 26.59 -3.47 -6.66
C GLU A 170 26.69 -4.27 -5.35
N SER A 171 25.63 -4.23 -4.54
CA SER A 171 25.44 -5.06 -3.36
C SER A 171 23.95 -5.23 -3.08
N SER A 172 23.57 -6.33 -2.42
CA SER A 172 22.21 -6.49 -1.90
C SER A 172 22.22 -7.30 -0.61
N GLN A 173 21.30 -6.96 0.28
CA GLN A 173 21.16 -7.56 1.60
C GLN A 173 19.68 -7.81 1.91
N THR A 174 19.40 -8.97 2.51
CA THR A 174 18.11 -9.21 3.16
C THR A 174 18.18 -8.76 4.61
N HIS A 175 17.15 -8.04 5.05
CA HIS A 175 16.93 -7.67 6.43
C HIS A 175 15.67 -8.36 6.97
N TYR A 176 15.69 -8.66 8.26
CA TYR A 176 14.56 -9.20 9.01
C TYR A 176 14.34 -8.27 10.20
N PHE A 177 13.73 -7.11 9.96
CA PHE A 177 13.69 -6.04 10.95
C PHE A 177 12.74 -6.34 12.12
N VAL A 178 11.68 -7.09 11.86
CA VAL A 178 10.60 -7.34 12.82
C VAL A 178 10.43 -8.81 13.16
N ALA A 179 10.59 -9.70 12.19
CA ALA A 179 10.52 -11.15 12.38
C ALA A 179 11.44 -11.86 11.37
N ASP A 180 11.94 -13.05 11.74
CA ASP A 180 12.89 -13.85 10.94
C ASP A 180 12.29 -14.42 9.64
N ASP A 181 10.98 -14.28 9.44
CA ASP A 181 10.23 -14.77 8.29
C ASP A 181 9.50 -13.66 7.52
N ILE A 182 9.79 -12.39 7.84
CA ILE A 182 9.31 -11.20 7.13
C ILE A 182 10.51 -10.42 6.56
N PRO A 183 10.93 -10.75 5.33
CA PRO A 183 12.13 -10.17 4.73
C PRO A 183 11.87 -8.78 4.12
N SER A 184 12.90 -7.94 4.20
CA SER A 184 13.05 -6.70 3.45
C SER A 184 14.32 -6.78 2.59
N ILE A 185 14.30 -6.24 1.37
CA ILE A 185 15.46 -6.21 0.46
C ILE A 185 16.04 -4.80 0.42
N GLU A 186 17.33 -4.67 0.72
CA GLU A 186 18.16 -3.49 0.40
C GLU A 186 19.02 -3.84 -0.82
N ALA A 187 18.92 -3.07 -1.90
CA ALA A 187 19.74 -3.26 -3.10
C ALA A 187 20.38 -1.94 -3.53
N HIS A 188 21.71 -1.93 -3.65
CA HIS A 188 22.48 -0.79 -4.15
C HIS A 188 22.65 -0.95 -5.66
N LEU A 189 22.08 -0.03 -6.42
CA LEU A 189 22.05 -0.10 -7.88
C LEU A 189 22.85 1.04 -8.50
N LYS A 190 23.41 0.75 -9.69
CA LYS A 190 24.06 1.74 -10.54
C LYS A 190 23.40 1.81 -11.90
N THR A 191 23.03 3.03 -12.28
CA THR A 191 22.48 3.38 -13.60
C THR A 191 23.58 3.44 -14.66
N GLU A 192 23.19 3.31 -15.93
CA GLU A 192 24.15 3.33 -17.05
C GLU A 192 24.89 4.67 -17.18
N ASP A 193 24.23 5.78 -16.81
CA ASP A 193 24.82 7.12 -16.78
C ASP A 193 25.64 7.41 -15.51
N GLY A 194 25.83 6.39 -14.66
CA GLY A 194 26.81 6.38 -13.57
C GLY A 194 26.29 6.86 -12.22
N PHE A 195 24.99 7.15 -12.09
CA PHE A 195 24.38 7.48 -10.79
C PHE A 195 24.10 6.22 -9.98
N SER A 196 24.31 6.30 -8.68
CA SER A 196 23.97 5.23 -7.74
C SER A 196 22.73 5.60 -6.92
N PHE A 197 21.91 4.60 -6.62
CA PHE A 197 20.75 4.74 -5.72
C PHE A 197 20.50 3.44 -4.96
N VAL A 198 19.76 3.53 -3.87
CA VAL A 198 19.36 2.36 -3.07
C VAL A 198 17.88 2.09 -3.28
N PHE A 199 17.55 0.85 -3.59
CA PHE A 199 16.18 0.34 -3.63
C PHE A 199 15.90 -0.43 -2.34
N PHE A 200 14.81 -0.07 -1.65
CA PHE A 200 14.27 -0.81 -0.53
C PHE A 200 12.94 -1.45 -0.92
N GLY A 201 12.89 -2.78 -0.94
CA GLY A 201 11.67 -3.57 -1.11
C GLY A 201 11.18 -4.05 0.25
N VAL A 202 9.97 -3.63 0.63
CA VAL A 202 9.34 -3.97 1.91
C VAL A 202 7.93 -4.51 1.67
N HIS A 203 7.51 -5.51 2.44
CA HIS A 203 6.14 -6.05 2.42
C HIS A 203 5.68 -6.36 3.86
N PRO A 204 5.46 -5.32 4.68
CA PRO A 204 5.09 -5.52 6.06
C PRO A 204 3.66 -6.09 6.21
N PRO A 205 3.40 -6.86 7.28
CA PRO A 205 2.09 -7.45 7.52
C PRO A 205 1.04 -6.37 7.86
N PRO A 206 -0.15 -6.37 7.23
CA PRO A 206 -1.25 -5.50 7.63
C PRO A 206 -1.81 -5.88 9.01
N PRO A 207 -2.21 -4.90 9.84
CA PRO A 207 -2.97 -5.19 11.05
C PRO A 207 -4.37 -5.70 10.67
N SER A 208 -4.64 -6.97 10.95
CA SER A 208 -5.89 -7.64 10.58
C SER A 208 -6.20 -8.81 11.53
N PRO A 209 -7.45 -9.25 11.65
CA PRO A 209 -7.80 -10.38 12.51
C PRO A 209 -7.22 -11.73 12.03
N THR A 210 -6.75 -11.80 10.78
CA THR A 210 -6.27 -13.04 10.15
C THR A 210 -4.75 -13.10 10.00
N GLU A 211 -4.07 -11.96 10.10
CA GLU A 211 -2.62 -11.86 9.94
C GLU A 211 -2.03 -11.34 11.26
N GLU A 212 -2.08 -10.03 11.51
CA GLU A 212 -1.49 -9.43 12.71
C GLU A 212 -2.50 -8.68 13.60
N GLU A 213 -2.52 -9.02 14.89
CA GLU A 213 -3.42 -8.37 15.86
C GLU A 213 -3.14 -6.86 15.98
N THR A 214 -1.89 -6.43 15.73
CA THR A 214 -1.47 -5.04 15.92
C THR A 214 -0.65 -4.50 14.74
N SER A 215 -0.63 -3.18 14.56
CA SER A 215 0.19 -2.52 13.52
C SER A 215 1.69 -2.42 13.86
N LYS A 216 2.13 -2.98 14.98
CA LYS A 216 3.49 -2.78 15.49
C LYS A 216 4.55 -3.29 14.53
N GLU A 217 4.34 -4.45 13.93
CA GLU A 217 5.29 -5.03 13.00
C GLU A 217 5.39 -4.19 11.73
N ARG A 218 4.25 -3.80 11.15
CA ARG A 218 4.24 -2.88 10.02
C ARG A 218 4.98 -1.58 10.29
N ASP A 219 4.66 -0.95 11.42
CA ASP A 219 5.24 0.34 11.77
C ASP A 219 6.73 0.18 12.11
N GLY A 220 7.13 -0.92 12.74
CA GLY A 220 8.51 -1.26 13.08
C GLY A 220 9.38 -1.53 11.86
N ASP A 221 8.88 -2.27 10.87
CA ASP A 221 9.59 -2.58 9.63
C ASP A 221 9.86 -1.31 8.83
N LEU A 222 8.83 -0.47 8.64
CA LEU A 222 8.95 0.81 7.95
C LEU A 222 9.88 1.80 8.67
N LEU A 223 9.83 1.87 10.00
CA LEU A 223 10.72 2.73 10.78
C LEU A 223 12.17 2.22 10.75
N SER A 224 12.37 0.91 10.74
CA SER A 224 13.70 0.30 10.64
C SER A 224 14.32 0.55 9.27
N ALA A 225 13.54 0.41 8.18
CA ALA A 225 13.96 0.80 6.84
C ALA A 225 14.28 2.30 6.77
N ALA A 226 13.44 3.16 7.34
CA ALA A 226 13.69 4.61 7.38
C ALA A 226 14.97 4.95 8.14
N LYS A 227 15.23 4.30 9.28
CA LYS A 227 16.47 4.46 10.05
C LYS A 227 17.68 4.02 9.23
N ARG A 228 17.60 2.86 8.57
CA ARG A 228 18.67 2.32 7.72
C ARG A 228 19.02 3.25 6.55
N ILE A 229 18.03 3.93 5.97
CA ILE A 229 18.25 4.92 4.90
C ILE A 229 19.05 6.15 5.39
N THR A 230 18.98 6.47 6.68
CA THR A 230 19.70 7.62 7.26
C THR A 230 21.11 7.32 7.76
N GLU A 231 21.46 6.04 7.90
CA GLU A 231 22.79 5.56 8.33
C GLU A 231 23.76 5.45 7.15
#